data_AF-A0A846AC31-F1
#
_entry.id   AF-A0A846AC31-F1
#
_cell.length_a   1.000
_cell.length_b   1.000
_cell.length_c   1.000
_cell.angle_alpha   90.00
_cell.angle_beta   90.00
_cell.angle_gamma   90.00
#
_symmetry.space_group_name_H-M   'P 1'
#
loop_
_entity.id
_entity.type
_entity.pdbx_description
1 polymer ?
#
loop_
_entity_poly.entity_id
_entity_poly.type
_entity_poly.pdbx_seq_one_letter_code
_entity_poly.pdbx_strand_id
1 'polypeptide(L)' 'MKNIKDIAKQNSFVSKIRSKTRIVQKVQHFINSNKILNHQLIFCINSGRSGSNYLSELLGTAEEVIGYHEPKPSITTSI' A
#
# COMPACT_ATOMS: atom_id res chain seq x y z
N MET A 1 -31.39 -30.39 -2.68
CA MET A 1 -30.63 -30.05 -3.91
C MET A 1 -30.87 -28.57 -4.21
N LYS A 2 -29.84 -27.73 -4.31
CA LYS A 2 -30.00 -26.30 -4.62
C LYS A 2 -30.46 -26.13 -6.07
N ASN A 3 -31.47 -25.30 -6.32
CA ASN A 3 -32.05 -25.10 -7.64
C ASN A 3 -31.03 -24.39 -8.55
N ILE A 4 -30.88 -24.84 -9.80
CA ILE A 4 -29.90 -24.31 -10.76
C ILE A 4 -30.07 -22.79 -10.98
N LYS A 5 -31.30 -22.29 -10.89
CA LYS A 5 -31.63 -20.86 -10.99
C LYS A 5 -31.06 -20.04 -9.83
N ASP A 6 -30.98 -20.61 -8.62
CA ASP A 6 -30.45 -19.93 -7.44
C ASP A 6 -28.92 -19.80 -7.51
N ILE A 7 -28.25 -20.81 -8.08
CA ILE A 7 -26.79 -20.82 -8.28
C ILE A 7 -26.39 -19.73 -9.30
N ALA A 8 -27.12 -19.61 -10.41
CA ALA A 8 -26.88 -18.57 -11.41
C ALA A 8 -27.06 -17.15 -10.85
N LYS A 9 -28.06 -16.95 -9.98
CA LYS A 9 -28.32 -15.66 -9.33
C LYS A 9 -27.26 -15.29 -8.30
N GLN A 10 -26.71 -16.27 -7.57
CA GLN A 10 -25.57 -16.05 -6.66
C GLN A 10 -24.29 -15.68 -7.42
N ASN A 11 -23.99 -16.37 -8.53
CA ASN A 11 -22.80 -16.11 -9.32
C ASN A 11 -22.78 -14.71 -9.98
N SER A 12 -23.94 -14.20 -10.42
CA SER A 12 -24.06 -12.85 -10.98
C SER A 12 -23.91 -11.75 -9.91
N PHE A 13 -24.32 -12.03 -8.68
CA PHE A 13 -24.14 -11.12 -7.55
C PHE A 13 -22.66 -11.05 -7.11
N VAL A 14 -21.99 -12.19 -7.01
CA VAL A 14 -20.56 -12.28 -6.66
C VAL A 14 -19.68 -11.59 -7.71
N SER A 15 -19.97 -11.75 -9.00
CA SER A 15 -19.23 -11.07 -10.07
C SER A 15 -19.41 -9.55 -10.04
N LYS A 16 -20.62 -9.06 -9.70
CA LYS A 16 -20.94 -7.63 -9.52
C LYS A 16 -20.28 -7.03 -8.28
N ILE A 17 -20.12 -7.81 -7.21
CA ILE A 17 -19.33 -7.41 -6.04
C ILE A 17 -17.86 -7.30 -6.42
N ARG A 18 -17.29 -8.34 -7.05
CA ARG A 18 -15.87 -8.38 -7.45
C ARG A 18 -15.48 -7.23 -8.38
N SER A 19 -16.36 -6.85 -9.31
CA SER A 19 -16.14 -5.69 -10.18
C SER A 19 -16.20 -4.36 -9.42
N LYS A 20 -17.12 -4.20 -8.45
CA LYS A 20 -17.11 -3.05 -7.52
C LYS A 20 -15.82 -2.99 -6.71
N THR A 21 -15.32 -4.11 -6.19
CA THR A 21 -14.06 -4.16 -5.44
C THR A 21 -12.88 -3.71 -6.32
N ARG A 22 -12.86 -4.10 -7.59
CA ARG A 22 -11.81 -3.71 -8.54
C ARG A 22 -11.84 -2.21 -8.89
N ILE A 23 -13.03 -1.62 -8.98
CA ILE A 23 -13.19 -0.17 -9.16
C ILE A 23 -12.67 0.57 -7.92
N VAL A 24 -13.04 0.13 -6.72
CA VAL A 24 -12.55 0.71 -5.46
C VAL A 24 -11.02 0.63 -5.37
N GLN A 25 -10.43 -0.52 -5.71
CA GLN A 25 -8.97 -0.68 -5.76
C GLN A 25 -8.30 0.25 -6.76
N LYS A 26 -8.89 0.42 -7.96
CA LYS A 26 -8.35 1.32 -8.99
C LYS A 26 -8.44 2.79 -8.58
N VAL A 27 -9.54 3.17 -7.93
CA VAL A 27 -9.72 4.51 -7.35
C VAL A 27 -8.70 4.74 -6.24
N GLN A 28 -8.50 3.79 -5.33
CA GLN A 28 -7.50 3.89 -4.28
C GLN A 28 -6.08 4.02 -4.83
N HIS A 29 -5.76 3.24 -5.86
CA HIS A 29 -4.45 3.34 -6.53
C HIS A 29 -4.27 4.72 -7.18
N PHE A 30 -5.27 5.23 -7.90
CA PHE A 30 -5.23 6.56 -8.50
C PHE A 30 -5.09 7.68 -7.45
N ILE A 31 -5.81 7.58 -6.32
CA ILE A 31 -5.69 8.52 -5.20
C ILE A 31 -4.27 8.48 -4.62
N ASN A 32 -3.72 7.29 -4.40
CA ASN A 32 -2.36 7.14 -3.87
C ASN A 32 -1.31 7.66 -4.86
N SER A 33 -1.47 7.41 -6.16
CA SER A 33 -0.58 7.94 -7.20
C SER A 33 -0.62 9.46 -7.28
N ASN A 34 -1.82 10.08 -7.23
CA ASN A 34 -1.94 11.54 -7.22
C ASN A 34 -1.40 12.16 -5.92
N LYS A 35 -1.50 11.45 -4.80
CA LYS A 35 -0.87 11.88 -3.55
C LYS A 35 0.65 11.97 -3.75
N ILE A 36 1.28 10.93 -4.30
CA ILE A 36 2.73 10.90 -4.56
C ILE A 36 3.17 11.97 -5.58
N LEU A 37 2.42 12.16 -6.67
CA LEU A 37 2.79 13.12 -7.73
C LEU A 37 2.76 14.59 -7.27
N ASN A 38 2.02 14.92 -6.21
CA ASN A 38 1.94 16.27 -5.66
C ASN A 38 2.92 16.51 -4.49
N HIS A 39 3.70 15.51 -4.09
CA HIS A 39 4.71 15.67 -3.03
C HIS A 39 6.10 15.91 -3.63
N GLN A 40 6.84 16.84 -3.05
CA GLN A 40 8.28 16.93 -3.29
C GLN A 40 8.97 15.81 -2.50
N LEU A 41 9.78 15.00 -3.20
CA LEU A 41 10.46 13.86 -2.61
C LEU A 41 11.85 14.25 -2.10
N ILE A 42 12.18 13.82 -0.88
CA ILE A 42 13.51 13.95 -0.28
C ILE A 42 14.08 12.54 -0.09
N PHE A 43 15.21 12.24 -0.72
CA PHE A 43 15.89 10.96 -0.60
C PHE A 43 17.07 11.06 0.36
N CYS A 44 17.05 10.27 1.44
CA CYS A 44 18.14 10.20 2.42
C CYS A 44 18.99 8.94 2.17
N ILE A 45 20.09 9.08 1.44
CA ILE A 45 21.00 7.97 1.10
C ILE A 45 22.19 7.99 2.06
N ASN A 46 22.24 7.03 2.98
CA ASN A 46 23.28 6.94 4.01
C ASN A 46 23.84 5.52 4.09
N SER A 47 25.04 5.37 4.64
CA SER A 47 25.59 4.05 4.97
C SER A 47 24.76 3.34 6.03
N GLY A 48 24.89 2.00 6.10
CA GLY A 48 24.21 1.21 7.13
C GLY A 48 24.60 1.66 8.54
N ARG A 49 23.64 1.60 9.48
CA ARG A 49 23.83 1.96 10.91
C ARG A 49 24.20 3.43 11.17
N SER A 50 23.98 4.32 10.21
CA SER A 50 24.20 5.78 10.32
C SER A 50 23.15 6.55 11.13
N GLY A 51 22.11 5.88 11.63
CA GLY A 51 20.98 6.55 12.28
C GLY A 51 19.88 6.99 11.30
N SER A 52 19.84 6.45 10.08
CA SER A 52 18.80 6.77 9.08
C SER A 52 17.38 6.49 9.57
N ASN A 53 17.18 5.55 10.50
CA ASN A 53 15.89 5.33 11.14
C ASN A 53 15.46 6.53 12.01
N TYR A 54 16.37 7.02 12.87
CA TYR A 54 16.11 8.20 13.70
C TYR A 54 15.87 9.45 12.85
N LEU A 55 16.66 9.64 11.78
CA LEU A 55 16.45 10.76 10.85
C LEU A 55 15.05 10.73 10.23
N SER A 56 14.56 9.55 9.84
CA SER A 56 13.22 9.40 9.28
C SER A 56 12.12 9.72 10.29
N GLU A 57 12.27 9.26 11.53
CA GLU A 57 11.36 9.59 12.65
C GLU A 57 11.36 11.10 12.94
N LEU A 58 12.53 11.74 12.97
CA LEU A 58 12.67 13.18 13.20
C LEU A 58 12.01 14.00 12.08
N LEU A 59 12.25 13.65 10.81
CA LEU A 59 11.59 14.33 9.69
C LEU A 59 10.07 14.15 9.75
N GLY A 60 9.61 12.98 10.20
CA GLY A 60 8.18 12.69 10.40
C GLY A 60 7.51 13.46 11.55
N THR A 61 8.25 14.23 12.37
CA THR A 61 7.63 15.10 13.38
C THR A 61 7.08 16.39 12.78
N ALA A 62 7.51 16.77 11.57
CA ALA A 62 6.99 17.94 10.89
C ALA A 62 5.61 17.64 10.29
N GLU A 63 4.64 18.54 10.48
CA GLU A 63 3.24 18.35 10.08
C GLU A 63 3.07 18.08 8.57
N GLU A 64 3.91 18.71 7.75
CA GLU A 64 3.83 18.63 6.28
C GLU A 64 4.69 17.51 5.68
N VAL A 65 5.40 16.73 6.51
CA VAL A 65 6.37 15.73 6.05
C VAL A 65 5.92 14.33 6.42
N ILE A 66 5.98 13.42 5.45
CA ILE A 66 5.73 12.00 5.68
C ILE A 66 7.09 11.30 5.73
N GLY A 67 7.51 10.89 6.92
CA GLY A 67 8.71 10.09 7.14
C GLY A 67 8.50 8.62 6.74
N TYR A 68 9.49 8.03 6.07
CA TYR A 68 9.55 6.60 5.78
C TYR A 68 10.99 6.11 5.91
N HIS A 69 11.19 4.94 6.52
CA HIS A 69 12.46 4.25 6.59
C HIS A 69 12.27 2.83 6.06
N GLU A 70 13.21 2.37 5.26
CA GLU A 70 13.14 1.02 4.70
C GLU A 70 13.23 -0.04 5.81
N PRO A 71 12.42 -1.10 5.76
CA PRO A 71 12.50 -2.16 6.75
C PRO A 71 13.88 -2.80 6.74
N LYS A 72 14.35 -3.24 7.91
CA LYS A 72 15.59 -4.00 8.01
C LYS A 72 15.52 -5.22 7.07
N PRO A 73 16.58 -5.53 6.32
CA PRO A 73 16.59 -6.70 5.45
C PRO A 73 16.31 -7.94 6.29
N SER A 74 15.40 -8.80 5.80
CA SER A 74 15.13 -10.09 6.43
C SER A 74 16.40 -10.94 6.32
N ILE A 75 17.05 -11.21 7.44
CA ILE A 75 18.12 -12.19 7.49
C ILE A 75 17.44 -13.56 7.39
N THR A 76 17.34 -14.10 6.18
CA THR A 76 17.11 -15.54 6.00
C THR A 76 18.41 -16.23 6.41
N THR A 77 18.46 -16.72 7.65
CA THR A 77 19.48 -17.70 8.05
C THR A 77 19.17 -19.02 7.33
N SER A 78 19.63 -19.15 6.10
CA SER A 78 19.86 -20.45 5.49
C SER A 78 21.09 -21.05 6.17
N ILE A 79 20.84 -21.84 7.22
CA ILE A 79 21.79 -22.83 7.77
C ILE A 79 21.52 -24.14 7.03
#